data_AF-A0A9E1L779-F1
#
_entry.id   AF-A0A9E1L779-F1
#
_cell.length_a   1.000
_cell.length_b   1.000
_cell.length_c   1.000
_cell.angle_alpha   90.00
_cell.angle_beta   90.00
_cell.angle_gamma   90.00
#
_symmetry.space_group_name_H-M   'P 1'
#
loop_
_entity.id
_entity.type
_entity.pdbx_description
1 polymer ?
#
loop_
_entity_poly.entity_id
_entity_poly.type
_entity_poly.pdbx_seq_one_letter_code
_entity_poly.pdbx_strand_id
1 'polypeptide(L)'
;MYSIKETYYTIQGEGFHTGRPAVFLRFSGCNLWTGLEADRSNAICNFCDTDFVGVNGPGGGKFEKASLLAKHAISFWPKNSNSKPFVVCTGGEPLLQMDQAFVDAFHKIGFQIAIETNGTVNA
;
A
#
# COMPACT_ATOMS: atom_id res chain seq x y z
N MET A 1 6.96 -7.36 10.28
CA MET A 1 6.90 -5.89 10.50
C MET A 1 6.69 -5.25 9.16
N TYR A 2 5.74 -4.32 9.05
CA TYR A 2 5.39 -3.62 7.82
C TYR A 2 5.84 -2.16 7.92
N SER A 3 6.54 -1.67 6.91
CA SER A 3 6.99 -0.29 6.76
C SER A 3 6.13 0.37 5.70
N ILE A 4 5.37 1.39 6.13
CA ILE A 4 4.37 2.08 5.32
C ILE A 4 4.85 3.51 5.11
N LYS A 5 5.00 3.90 3.85
CA LYS A 5 5.32 5.27 3.45
C LYS A 5 4.20 6.21 3.85
N GLU A 6 2.97 5.85 3.49
CA GLU A 6 1.77 6.65 3.73
C GLU A 6 0.49 5.82 3.67
N THR A 7 -0.55 6.30 4.35
CA THR A 7 -1.91 5.77 4.35
C THR A 7 -2.89 6.94 4.23
N TYR A 8 -3.80 6.88 3.26
CA TYR A 8 -4.80 7.93 3.07
C TYR A 8 -6.05 7.42 2.35
N TYR A 9 -7.18 8.09 2.56
CA TYR A 9 -8.43 7.79 1.86
C TYR A 9 -8.60 8.70 0.64
N THR A 10 -8.90 8.11 -0.51
CA THR A 10 -9.12 8.83 -1.77
C THR A 10 -9.98 7.99 -2.72
N ILE A 11 -10.03 8.37 -3.99
CA ILE A 11 -10.63 7.62 -5.09
C ILE A 11 -9.51 6.95 -5.90
N GLN A 12 -9.66 5.66 -6.23
CA GLN A 12 -8.76 4.96 -7.15
C GLN A 12 -8.82 5.65 -8.53
N GLY A 13 -7.66 6.05 -9.03
CA GLY A 13 -7.52 6.80 -10.27
C GLY A 13 -7.30 5.92 -11.51
N GLU A 14 -6.96 4.63 -11.31
CA GLU A 14 -6.47 3.77 -12.39
C GLU A 14 -7.18 2.40 -12.46
N GLY A 15 -7.06 1.78 -13.64
CA GLY A 15 -7.48 0.40 -13.89
C GLY A 15 -8.99 0.15 -13.76
N PHE A 16 -9.34 -1.13 -13.55
CA PHE A 16 -10.73 -1.60 -13.48
C PHE A 16 -11.53 -0.96 -12.34
N HIS A 17 -10.86 -0.51 -11.27
CA HIS A 17 -11.50 0.10 -10.10
C HIS A 17 -11.48 1.64 -10.11
N THR A 18 -11.19 2.27 -11.26
CA THR A 18 -11.23 3.73 -11.41
C THR A 18 -12.56 4.30 -10.90
N GLY A 19 -12.51 5.38 -10.12
CA GLY A 19 -13.68 6.04 -9.54
C GLY A 19 -14.17 5.42 -8.23
N ARG A 20 -13.59 4.30 -7.79
CA ARG A 20 -13.98 3.62 -6.55
C ARG A 20 -13.27 4.24 -5.33
N PRO A 21 -14.00 4.56 -4.24
CA PRO A 21 -13.37 4.98 -2.99
C PRO A 21 -12.48 3.89 -2.39
N ALA A 22 -11.29 4.27 -1.94
CA ALA A 22 -10.27 3.36 -1.42
C ALA A 22 -9.42 4.01 -0.32
N VAL A 23 -8.99 3.21 0.65
CA VAL A 23 -7.79 3.53 1.44
C VAL A 23 -6.59 3.09 0.62
N PHE A 24 -5.69 4.02 0.31
CA PHE A 24 -4.38 3.70 -0.23
C PHE A 24 -3.44 3.37 0.90
N LEU A 25 -2.79 2.22 0.80
CA LEU A 25 -1.78 1.76 1.73
C LEU A 25 -0.47 1.56 0.97
N ARG A 26 0.40 2.57 1.02
CA ARG A 26 1.67 2.60 0.28
C ARG A 26 2.79 2.04 1.14
N PHE A 27 3.26 0.85 0.81
CA PHE A 27 4.43 0.23 1.42
C PHE A 27 5.71 0.97 1.02
N SER A 28 6.72 0.90 1.89
CA SER A 28 8.04 1.45 1.63
C SER A 28 8.94 0.47 0.89
N GLY A 29 9.72 0.96 -0.08
CA GLY A 29 10.74 0.18 -0.80
C GLY A 29 10.22 -0.58 -2.02
N CYS A 30 11.13 -0.87 -2.96
CA CYS A 30 10.91 -1.60 -4.21
C CYS A 30 12.13 -2.45 -4.53
N ASN A 31 11.93 -3.57 -5.24
CA ASN A 31 13.01 -4.45 -5.69
C ASN A 31 13.59 -4.05 -7.05
N LEU A 32 12.95 -3.14 -7.79
CA LEU A 32 13.38 -2.71 -9.13
C LEU A 32 14.06 -1.34 -9.15
N TRP A 33 13.94 -0.56 -8.06
CA TRP A 33 14.61 0.72 -7.89
C TRP A 33 14.72 1.05 -6.38
N THR A 34 15.83 1.67 -5.98
CA THR A 34 16.08 2.05 -4.58
C THR A 34 15.16 3.18 -4.10
N GLY A 35 14.58 3.94 -5.03
CA GLY A 35 13.83 5.17 -4.73
C GLY A 35 14.73 6.40 -4.57
N LEU A 36 16.05 6.24 -4.71
CA LEU A 36 17.01 7.35 -4.70
C LEU A 36 17.29 7.81 -6.13
N GLU A 37 17.19 9.11 -6.38
CA GLU A 37 17.44 9.69 -7.71
C GLU A 37 18.86 9.42 -8.23
N ALA A 38 19.84 9.32 -7.33
CA ALA A 38 21.22 8.98 -7.67
C ALA A 38 21.35 7.60 -8.36
N ASP A 39 20.42 6.69 -8.10
CA ASP A 39 20.45 5.32 -8.63
C ASP A 39 19.53 5.15 -9.85
N ARG A 40 18.68 6.14 -10.17
CA ARG A 40 17.60 6.00 -11.16
C ARG A 40 18.10 5.61 -12.56
N SER A 41 19.23 6.16 -12.99
CA SER A 41 19.78 5.88 -14.33
C SER A 41 20.24 4.43 -14.51
N ASN A 42 20.57 3.74 -13.42
CA ASN A 42 21.02 2.34 -13.40
C ASN A 42 19.94 1.38 -12.88
N ALA A 43 18.74 1.88 -12.55
CA ALA A 43 17.66 1.09 -12.01
C ALA A 43 17.00 0.20 -13.08
N ILE A 44 16.42 -0.93 -12.66
CA ILE A 44 15.61 -1.78 -13.54
C ILE A 44 14.32 -1.03 -13.92
N CYS A 45 13.71 -0.33 -12.95
CA CYS A 45 12.60 0.59 -13.19
C CYS A 45 13.09 2.04 -13.06
N ASN A 46 13.24 2.76 -14.17
CA ASN A 46 13.81 4.11 -14.21
C ASN A 46 12.77 5.24 -14.45
N PHE A 47 11.49 4.90 -14.61
CA PHE A 47 10.40 5.84 -14.94
C PHE A 47 9.43 6.09 -13.79
N CYS A 48 9.69 5.56 -12.59
CA CYS A 48 8.78 5.67 -11.45
C CYS A 48 8.54 7.13 -11.03
N ASP A 49 7.28 7.48 -10.81
CA ASP A 49 6.77 8.80 -10.44
C ASP A 49 6.50 8.96 -8.93
N THR A 50 6.78 7.93 -8.15
CA THR A 50 6.30 7.78 -6.78
C THR A 50 7.46 7.84 -5.78
N ASP A 51 7.30 8.62 -4.71
CA ASP A 51 8.16 8.54 -3.53
C ASP A 51 7.69 7.41 -2.60
N PHE A 52 8.52 6.37 -2.47
CA PHE A 52 8.29 5.22 -1.58
C PHE A 52 9.41 5.04 -0.54
N VAL A 53 10.29 6.03 -0.36
CA VAL A 53 11.43 5.91 0.57
C VAL A 53 11.02 6.37 1.97
N GLY A 54 11.33 5.55 2.97
CA GLY A 54 11.04 5.83 4.38
C GLY A 54 9.56 5.66 4.74
N VAL A 55 9.20 6.13 5.94
CA VAL A 55 7.88 5.95 6.58
C VAL A 55 7.30 7.28 7.07
N ASN A 56 7.64 8.36 6.38
CA ASN A 56 7.46 9.74 6.81
C ASN A 56 6.29 10.47 6.14
N GLY A 57 5.52 9.79 5.29
CA GLY A 57 4.32 10.36 4.67
C GLY A 57 3.12 10.39 5.62
N PRO A 58 1.99 10.97 5.18
CA PRO A 58 0.75 11.01 5.98
C PRO A 58 0.30 9.60 6.36
N GLY A 59 0.04 9.36 7.65
CA GLY A 59 -0.30 8.01 8.12
C GLY A 59 0.80 6.96 7.92
N GLY A 60 2.03 7.37 7.61
CA GLY A 60 3.19 6.50 7.52
C GLY A 60 3.64 6.01 8.89
N GLY A 61 4.36 4.89 8.90
CA GLY A 61 4.88 4.30 10.14
C GLY A 61 5.38 2.87 9.98
N LYS A 62 5.83 2.31 11.10
CA LYS A 62 6.19 0.90 11.21
C LYS A 62 5.15 0.18 12.06
N PHE A 63 4.67 -0.96 11.56
CA PHE A 63 3.65 -1.75 12.20
C PHE A 63 4.17 -3.15 12.45
N GLU A 64 4.25 -3.56 13.71
CA GLU A 64 4.81 -4.86 14.07
C GLU A 64 3.92 -6.04 13.66
N LYS A 65 2.59 -5.83 13.67
CA LYS A 65 1.58 -6.88 13.44
C LYS A 65 0.56 -6.44 12.39
N ALA A 66 0.12 -7.40 11.59
CA ALA A 66 -0.91 -7.19 10.56
C ALA A 66 -2.20 -6.59 11.14
N SER A 67 -2.60 -7.06 12.32
CA SER A 67 -3.80 -6.56 13.00
C SER A 67 -3.69 -5.10 13.45
N LEU A 68 -2.50 -4.61 13.76
CA LEU A 68 -2.27 -3.19 14.06
C LEU A 68 -2.35 -2.35 12.79
N LEU A 69 -1.74 -2.82 11.71
CA LEU A 69 -1.81 -2.17 10.40
C LEU A 69 -3.24 -2.12 9.85
N ALA A 70 -4.00 -3.21 9.98
CA ALA A 70 -5.40 -3.27 9.56
C ALA A 70 -6.26 -2.26 10.34
N LYS A 71 -6.09 -2.19 11.67
CA LYS A 71 -6.76 -1.19 12.52
C LYS A 71 -6.37 0.25 12.17
N HIS A 72 -5.12 0.47 11.79
CA HIS A 72 -4.65 1.77 11.30
C HIS A 72 -5.33 2.13 9.98
N ALA A 73 -5.27 1.25 8.98
CA ALA A 73 -5.86 1.48 7.66
C ALA A 73 -7.37 1.75 7.73
N ILE A 74 -8.14 0.97 8.52
CA ILE A 74 -9.59 1.17 8.63
C ILE A 74 -9.96 2.49 9.30
N SER A 75 -9.07 3.09 10.11
CA SER A 75 -9.34 4.39 10.71
C SER A 75 -9.42 5.54 9.70
N PHE A 76 -8.88 5.35 8.48
CA PHE A 76 -9.01 6.29 7.37
C PHE A 76 -10.32 6.10 6.59
N TRP A 77 -11.02 4.97 6.76
CA TRP A 77 -12.31 4.76 6.11
C TRP A 77 -13.40 5.60 6.78
N PRO A 78 -14.26 6.32 6.01
CA PRO A 78 -15.31 7.14 6.61
C PRO A 78 -16.31 6.32 7.44
N LYS A 79 -16.47 6.68 8.72
CA LYS A 79 -17.35 5.96 9.67
C LYS A 79 -18.83 5.90 9.26
N ASN A 80 -19.29 6.89 8.49
CA ASN A 80 -20.67 6.99 8.02
C ASN A 80 -20.86 6.41 6.61
N SER A 81 -19.87 5.69 6.09
CA SER A 81 -19.99 5.04 4.79
C SER A 81 -20.83 3.77 4.89
N ASN A 82 -21.79 3.60 3.98
CA ASN A 82 -22.55 2.36 3.81
C ASN A 82 -21.86 1.36 2.86
N SER A 83 -20.71 1.73 2.28
CA SER A 83 -19.96 0.85 1.39
C SER A 83 -18.93 0.02 2.13
N LYS A 84 -18.66 -1.18 1.60
CA LYS A 84 -17.60 -2.06 2.14
C LYS A 84 -16.24 -1.36 2.02
N PRO A 85 -15.42 -1.36 3.09
CA PRO A 85 -14.06 -0.86 3.04
C PRO A 85 -13.27 -1.51 1.90
N PHE A 86 -12.56 -0.69 1.15
CA PHE A 86 -11.69 -1.14 0.06
C PHE A 86 -10.30 -0.56 0.28
N VAL A 87 -9.28 -1.41 0.22
CA VAL A 87 -7.88 -1.02 0.35
C VAL A 87 -7.14 -1.32 -0.96
N VAL A 88 -6.37 -0.36 -1.43
CA VAL A 88 -5.40 -0.53 -2.52
C VAL A 88 -4.02 -0.59 -1.88
N CYS A 89 -3.41 -1.78 -1.90
CA CYS A 89 -2.06 -2.02 -1.42
C CYS A 89 -1.08 -1.76 -2.56
N THR A 90 -0.14 -0.84 -2.35
CA THR A 90 0.79 -0.34 -3.37
C THR A 90 2.15 0.00 -2.75
N GLY A 91 3.09 0.56 -3.50
CA GLY A 91 4.31 1.21 -3.00
C GLY A 91 5.45 0.28 -2.60
N GLY A 92 6.71 0.66 -2.82
CA GLY A 92 7.10 0.64 -4.22
C GLY A 92 6.72 -0.72 -4.82
N GLU A 93 7.17 -1.83 -4.20
CA GLU A 93 6.59 -3.17 -4.41
C GLU A 93 5.95 -3.74 -3.13
N PRO A 94 4.60 -3.87 -3.07
CA PRO A 94 3.91 -4.32 -1.86
C PRO A 94 4.16 -5.80 -1.49
N LEU A 95 4.40 -6.69 -2.46
CA LEU A 95 4.64 -8.12 -2.18
C LEU A 95 5.97 -8.38 -1.49
N LEU A 96 6.84 -7.38 -1.33
CA LEU A 96 8.03 -7.51 -0.47
C LEU A 96 7.69 -7.61 1.02
N GLN A 97 6.47 -7.22 1.41
CA GLN A 97 6.06 -7.14 2.81
C GLN A 97 4.69 -7.77 3.09
N MET A 98 3.80 -7.83 2.09
CA MET A 98 2.51 -8.49 2.24
C MET A 98 2.68 -10.00 2.44
N ASP A 99 1.92 -10.55 3.39
CA ASP A 99 1.92 -11.97 3.73
C ASP A 99 0.49 -12.45 4.06
N GLN A 100 0.32 -13.75 4.32
CA GLN A 100 -0.99 -14.30 4.64
C GLN A 100 -1.61 -13.67 5.89
N ALA A 101 -0.78 -13.32 6.89
CA ALA A 101 -1.24 -12.67 8.11
C ALA A 101 -1.84 -11.28 7.83
N PHE A 102 -1.27 -10.52 6.88
CA PHE A 102 -1.83 -9.29 6.36
C PHE A 102 -3.23 -9.53 5.76
N VAL A 103 -3.33 -10.47 4.82
CA VAL A 103 -4.58 -10.76 4.11
C VAL A 103 -5.69 -11.13 5.10
N ASP A 104 -5.39 -12.04 6.02
CA ASP A 104 -6.35 -12.50 7.05
C ASP A 104 -6.79 -11.34 7.96
N ALA A 105 -5.86 -10.49 8.40
CA ALA A 105 -6.17 -9.38 9.28
C ALA A 105 -7.05 -8.32 8.60
N PHE A 106 -6.81 -8.02 7.33
CA PHE A 106 -7.59 -7.05 6.56
C PHE A 106 -8.98 -7.59 6.21
N HIS A 107 -9.10 -8.84 5.77
CA HIS A 107 -10.39 -9.50 5.56
C HIS A 107 -11.21 -9.57 6.86
N LYS A 108 -10.57 -9.86 8.01
CA LYS A 108 -11.25 -9.94 9.31
C LYS A 108 -11.96 -8.64 9.70
N ILE A 109 -11.47 -7.48 9.27
CA ILE A 109 -12.08 -6.18 9.53
C ILE A 109 -12.93 -5.66 8.36
N GLY A 110 -13.21 -6.52 7.38
CA GLY A 110 -14.17 -6.26 6.30
C GLY A 110 -13.60 -5.55 5.08
N PHE A 111 -12.27 -5.39 4.97
CA PHE A 111 -11.68 -4.87 3.75
C PHE A 111 -11.85 -5.85 2.58
N GLN A 112 -12.13 -5.30 1.41
CA GLN A 112 -11.73 -5.91 0.14
C GLN A 112 -10.33 -5.38 -0.23
N ILE A 113 -9.46 -6.25 -0.72
CA ILE A 113 -8.06 -5.94 -1.00
C ILE A 113 -7.85 -5.92 -2.51
N ALA A 114 -7.22 -4.85 -3.01
CA ALA A 114 -6.57 -4.80 -4.31
C ALA A 114 -5.06 -4.59 -4.13
N ILE A 115 -4.28 -5.04 -5.10
CA ILE A 115 -2.83 -4.89 -5.13
C ILE A 115 -2.38 -4.26 -6.44
N GLU A 116 -1.45 -3.31 -6.35
CA GLU A 116 -0.71 -2.74 -7.47
C GLU A 116 0.73 -3.25 -7.35
N THR A 117 1.08 -4.28 -8.12
CA THR A 117 2.38 -4.97 -8.08
C THR A 117 3.08 -4.90 -9.43
N ASN A 118 4.41 -4.89 -9.42
CA ASN A 118 5.23 -4.99 -10.63
C ASN A 118 5.28 -6.42 -11.21
N GLY A 119 4.70 -7.41 -10.53
CA GLY A 119 4.58 -8.78 -11.01
C GLY A 119 5.87 -9.60 -10.96
N THR A 120 6.89 -9.14 -10.25
CA THR A 120 8.20 -9.81 -10.15
C THR A 120 8.41 -10.62 -8.86
N VAL A 121 7.43 -10.59 -7.96
CA VAL A 121 7.43 -11.32 -6.67
C VAL A 121 6.21 -12.25 -6.63
N ASN A 122 6.39 -13.46 -6.09
CA ASN A 122 5.29 -14.39 -5.91
C ASN A 122 4.40 -13.97 -4.74
N ALA A 123 3.09 -14.12 -4.92
CA ALA A 123 2.08 -13.93 -3.89
C ALA A 123 1.92 -15.15 -2.98
#